data_AF-A0A8T2H064-F1
#
_entry.id   AF-A0A8T2H064-F1
#
_cell.length_a   1.000
_cell.length_b   1.000
_cell.length_c   1.000
_cell.angle_alpha   90.00
_cell.angle_beta   90.00
_cell.angle_gamma   90.00
#
_symmetry.space_group_name_H-M   'P 1'
#
loop_
_entity.id
_entity.type
_entity.pdbx_description
1 polymer ?
#
loop_
_entity_poly.entity_id
_entity_poly.type
_entity_poly.pdbx_seq_one_letter_code
_entity_poly.pdbx_strand_id
1 'polypeptide(L)'
;MVRKKVPEWLNSTMWSTPPPPSSYDDGLLRHSPVTKMKEEAQSISVAPRLNSAPPPSSTASVPSPSHRPRNGSSISGGSGEYGNSAGPSAEDFSRQAHVSAELSKKVINMKELRSLALQSLPDSPGIRSIVWKLLLGYLPPERSLWSTELKQKRSQYKHYKDELLTSPSEITWKMVRSKGFDNYDLKSESRCMLARSRITDEDHPLSLGKASIWNTYFQDTETIEQIDRDVKRTHPDIPFFSAESSFARSNQESMKNILLVFAKLNQGIRYVQGMNEILAPIFYVFRNDPDEDSSSHAEADAFFCFVELLSGFRDFYCQQLDNSVVGIRSAITRLSQLVRKHDEELWRHLEITTKVNPQFYAFRWITLLLTQEFSFFDCLHIWDALLSDPEGPLESLLGICCAMLVLVRRRLIAGDFTSNMKLLQHYPTTNISHLLYVANKLRSKMLV
;
A
#
# COMPACT_ATOMS: atom_id res chain seq x y z
N MET A 1 26.60 17.66 -23.17
CA MET A 1 25.24 17.26 -22.76
C MET A 1 25.30 15.83 -22.24
N VAL A 2 25.52 15.66 -20.94
CA VAL A 2 25.62 14.33 -20.31
C VAL A 2 24.21 13.90 -19.95
N ARG A 3 23.65 12.91 -20.65
CA ARG A 3 22.44 12.20 -20.23
C ARG A 3 22.74 11.57 -18.86
N LYS A 4 22.27 12.19 -17.78
CA LYS A 4 22.38 11.61 -16.44
C LYS A 4 21.44 10.41 -16.38
N LYS A 5 22.04 9.23 -16.24
CA LYS A 5 21.40 7.93 -16.15
C LYS A 5 20.41 7.91 -14.99
N VAL A 6 19.22 7.38 -15.27
CA VAL A 6 18.28 6.81 -14.29
C VAL A 6 19.05 5.83 -13.39
N PRO A 7 18.79 5.77 -12.06
CA PRO A 7 19.42 4.79 -11.17
C PRO A 7 19.30 3.36 -11.72
N GLU A 8 20.39 2.59 -11.72
CA GLU A 8 20.44 1.29 -12.42
C GLU A 8 19.40 0.27 -11.93
N TRP A 9 18.91 0.38 -10.69
CA TRP A 9 17.85 -0.48 -10.16
C TRP A 9 16.46 -0.19 -10.76
N LEU A 10 16.21 1.04 -11.23
CA LEU A 10 14.97 1.39 -11.94
C LEU A 10 14.98 0.84 -13.38
N ASN A 11 16.18 0.61 -13.94
CA ASN A 11 16.39 -0.04 -15.25
C ASN A 11 16.61 -1.55 -15.13
N SER A 12 16.43 -2.13 -13.93
CA SER A 12 16.65 -3.55 -13.72
C SER A 12 15.66 -4.36 -14.56
N THR A 13 16.16 -5.37 -15.27
CA THR A 13 15.35 -6.34 -16.03
C THR A 13 14.38 -7.11 -15.13
N MET A 14 14.48 -6.99 -13.81
CA MET A 14 13.49 -7.48 -12.84
C MET A 14 12.10 -6.85 -12.99
N TRP A 15 11.96 -5.77 -13.78
CA TRP A 15 10.71 -5.05 -14.02
C TRP A 15 10.20 -5.17 -15.47
N SER A 16 10.91 -5.89 -16.33
CA SER A 16 10.54 -6.06 -17.75
C SER A 16 10.27 -7.53 -18.05
N THR A 17 9.03 -7.84 -18.46
CA THR A 17 8.69 -9.15 -19.04
C THR A 17 9.23 -9.22 -20.47
N PRO A 18 9.87 -10.33 -20.90
CA PRO A 18 10.22 -10.49 -22.31
C PRO A 18 8.94 -10.60 -23.16
N PRO A 19 8.94 -10.07 -24.39
CA PRO A 19 7.79 -10.16 -25.28
C PRO A 19 7.50 -11.63 -25.62
N PRO A 20 6.22 -12.01 -25.83
CA PRO A 20 5.89 -13.35 -26.28
C PRO A 20 6.52 -13.60 -27.67
N PRO A 21 6.95 -14.83 -27.98
CA PRO A 21 7.54 -15.14 -29.28
C PRO A 21 6.52 -14.84 -30.39
N SER A 22 6.92 -13.98 -31.32
CA SER A 22 6.13 -13.62 -32.50
C SER A 22 6.04 -14.82 -33.45
N SER A 23 4.86 -15.42 -33.56
CA SER A 23 4.56 -16.42 -34.58
C SER A 23 4.24 -15.72 -35.91
N TYR A 24 5.28 -15.52 -36.73
CA TYR A 24 5.13 -15.35 -38.16
C TYR A 24 6.31 -16.07 -38.83
N ASP A 25 6.04 -17.28 -39.31
CA ASP A 25 6.76 -17.81 -40.47
C ASP A 25 5.75 -18.60 -41.31
N ASP A 26 5.66 -18.22 -42.58
CA ASP A 26 4.68 -18.70 -43.55
C ASP A 26 5.41 -19.52 -44.63
N GLY A 27 4.91 -20.74 -44.88
CA GLY A 27 5.09 -21.48 -46.13
C GLY A 27 6.23 -22.52 -46.22
N LEU A 28 5.89 -23.82 -46.15
CA LEU A 28 5.70 -24.70 -47.34
C LEU A 28 5.75 -26.22 -47.01
N LEU A 29 4.58 -26.87 -47.20
CA LEU A 29 4.27 -28.24 -47.65
C LEU A 29 5.30 -29.40 -47.55
N ARG A 30 4.93 -30.48 -46.81
CA ARG A 30 4.94 -31.88 -47.31
C ARG A 30 4.08 -32.84 -46.48
N HIS A 31 3.63 -33.90 -47.14
CA HIS A 31 2.48 -34.79 -46.85
C HIS A 31 2.69 -35.91 -45.79
N SER A 32 1.61 -36.17 -45.02
CA SER A 32 0.98 -37.47 -44.60
C SER A 32 1.76 -38.54 -43.77
N PRO A 33 1.10 -39.54 -43.12
CA PRO A 33 -0.26 -39.60 -42.55
C PRO A 33 -0.38 -40.22 -41.12
N VAL A 34 -1.49 -39.90 -40.44
CA VAL A 34 -2.37 -40.74 -39.58
C VAL A 34 -1.76 -41.79 -38.63
N THR A 35 -1.98 -41.64 -37.31
CA THR A 35 -2.49 -42.74 -36.46
C THR A 35 -3.35 -42.20 -35.30
N LYS A 36 -4.56 -42.75 -35.15
CA LYS A 36 -5.51 -42.50 -34.06
C LYS A 36 -5.13 -43.31 -32.82
N MET A 37 -5.14 -42.70 -31.64
CA MET A 37 -5.58 -43.37 -30.40
C MET A 37 -6.38 -42.37 -29.55
N LYS A 38 -7.41 -42.91 -28.90
CA LYS A 38 -8.58 -42.24 -28.34
C LYS A 38 -8.56 -42.41 -26.81
N GLU A 39 -8.90 -41.33 -26.09
CA GLU A 39 -9.51 -41.25 -24.73
C GLU A 39 -8.78 -41.96 -23.56
N GLU A 40 -8.63 -41.42 -22.35
CA GLU A 40 -9.61 -40.77 -21.48
C GLU A 40 -8.93 -39.78 -20.51
N ALA A 41 -9.44 -38.56 -20.38
CA ALA A 41 -9.14 -37.69 -19.25
C ALA A 41 -10.41 -36.93 -18.86
N GLN A 42 -10.86 -37.18 -17.63
CA GLN A 42 -12.06 -36.64 -17.02
C GLN A 42 -11.98 -35.11 -16.90
N SER A 43 -13.08 -34.47 -17.28
CA SER A 43 -13.32 -33.04 -17.22
C SER A 43 -13.46 -32.55 -15.78
N ILE A 44 -12.50 -31.76 -15.30
CA ILE A 44 -12.71 -30.88 -14.14
C ILE A 44 -13.02 -29.48 -14.68
N SER A 45 -14.26 -29.06 -14.46
CA SER A 45 -14.78 -27.74 -14.78
C SER A 45 -14.00 -26.65 -14.04
N VAL A 46 -13.40 -25.73 -14.82
CA VAL A 46 -12.76 -24.51 -14.33
C VAL A 46 -13.86 -23.51 -13.97
N ALA A 47 -13.96 -23.16 -12.68
CA ALA A 47 -14.90 -22.16 -12.19
C ALA A 47 -14.56 -20.74 -12.68
N PRO A 48 -15.56 -19.90 -13.02
CA PRO A 48 -15.34 -18.54 -13.48
C PRO A 48 -15.11 -17.53 -12.35
N ARG A 49 -14.44 -16.44 -12.72
CA ARG A 49 -14.09 -15.20 -12.00
C ARG A 49 -14.98 -14.84 -10.79
N LEU A 50 -14.37 -14.77 -9.60
CA LEU A 50 -14.93 -14.05 -8.45
C LEU A 50 -14.50 -12.57 -8.54
N ASN A 51 -15.33 -11.75 -9.19
CA ASN A 51 -15.34 -10.32 -8.96
C ASN A 51 -15.96 -10.07 -7.58
N SER A 52 -15.19 -9.52 -6.64
CA SER A 52 -15.72 -9.05 -5.37
C SER A 52 -16.58 -7.81 -5.59
N ALA A 53 -17.91 -7.95 -5.48
CA ALA A 53 -18.84 -6.84 -5.39
C ALA A 53 -18.73 -6.14 -4.01
N PRO A 54 -18.99 -4.82 -3.92
CA PRO A 54 -18.97 -4.08 -2.65
C PRO A 54 -20.16 -4.43 -1.75
N PRO A 55 -20.09 -4.18 -0.43
CA PRO A 55 -21.16 -4.50 0.50
C PRO A 55 -22.40 -3.61 0.26
N PRO A 56 -23.63 -4.12 0.46
CA PRO A 56 -24.85 -3.33 0.28
C PRO A 56 -25.04 -2.31 1.41
N SER A 57 -25.38 -1.09 1.03
CA SER A 57 -25.87 -0.02 1.88
C SER A 57 -27.22 -0.40 2.50
N SER A 58 -27.29 -0.43 3.83
CA SER A 58 -28.53 -0.69 4.57
C SER A 58 -29.43 0.55 4.59
N THR A 59 -30.29 0.72 3.59
CA THR A 59 -31.49 1.55 3.69
C THR A 59 -32.66 0.67 4.13
N ALA A 60 -32.95 0.68 5.43
CA ALA A 60 -34.20 0.13 5.95
C ALA A 60 -35.11 1.29 6.39
N SER A 61 -36.14 1.52 5.57
CA SER A 61 -37.30 2.36 5.86
C SER A 61 -38.13 1.77 7.00
N VAL A 62 -38.38 2.55 8.05
CA VAL A 62 -39.32 2.24 9.13
C VAL A 62 -40.49 3.24 9.06
N PRO A 63 -41.76 2.81 9.18
CA PRO A 63 -42.92 3.68 9.00
C PRO A 63 -43.22 4.53 10.26
N SER A 64 -43.75 5.73 10.02
CA SER A 64 -44.19 6.70 11.03
C SER A 64 -45.36 6.20 11.89
N PRO A 65 -45.49 6.73 13.12
CA PRO A 65 -46.81 7.08 13.65
C PRO A 65 -46.91 8.54 14.11
N SER A 66 -48.15 9.01 14.04
CA SER A 66 -48.69 10.36 14.19
C SER A 66 -48.60 10.98 15.61
N HIS A 67 -48.54 12.31 15.63
CA HIS A 67 -48.48 13.24 16.76
C HIS A 67 -49.61 13.15 17.82
N ARG A 68 -49.25 13.40 19.09
CA ARG A 68 -49.81 14.52 19.91
C ARG A 68 -48.93 14.84 21.16
N PRO A 69 -48.96 16.07 21.71
CA PRO A 69 -47.84 16.63 22.48
C PRO A 69 -48.07 16.80 24.01
N ARG A 70 -46.95 17.14 24.67
CA ARG A 70 -46.78 18.08 25.83
C ARG A 70 -46.62 17.46 27.24
N ASN A 71 -45.41 17.55 27.80
CA ASN A 71 -45.07 18.47 28.91
C ASN A 71 -43.59 18.36 29.28
N GLY A 72 -42.97 19.49 29.61
CA GLY A 72 -41.53 19.63 29.80
C GLY A 72 -41.04 19.35 31.22
N SER A 73 -39.74 19.11 31.35
CA SER A 73 -38.90 19.59 32.45
C SER A 73 -37.43 19.45 32.06
N SER A 74 -36.71 20.55 32.21
CA SER A 74 -35.25 20.71 32.19
C SER A 74 -34.51 19.70 33.08
N ILE A 75 -33.32 19.24 32.66
CA ILE A 75 -32.11 19.07 33.48
C ILE A 75 -30.87 18.99 32.58
N SER A 76 -29.81 19.58 33.10
CA SER A 76 -28.48 19.92 32.62
C SER A 76 -27.55 18.78 32.19
N GLY A 77 -26.68 19.11 31.22
CA GLY A 77 -25.21 18.91 31.26
C GLY A 77 -24.66 17.50 31.46
N GLY A 78 -24.13 16.91 30.38
CA GLY A 78 -23.25 15.74 30.43
C GLY A 78 -22.25 15.78 29.27
N SER A 79 -21.05 16.27 29.56
CA SER A 79 -19.86 16.17 28.70
C SER A 79 -19.51 14.71 28.47
N GLY A 80 -19.32 14.34 27.20
CA GLY A 80 -18.90 13.00 26.79
C GLY A 80 -17.50 12.67 27.31
N GLU A 81 -17.40 11.56 28.02
CA GLU A 81 -16.15 10.89 28.36
C GLU A 81 -15.57 10.26 27.09
N TYR A 82 -14.63 10.96 26.45
CA TYR A 82 -13.68 10.33 25.54
C TYR A 82 -12.46 9.87 26.34
N GLY A 83 -12.18 8.56 26.24
CA GLY A 83 -10.88 7.91 26.35
C GLY A 83 -9.84 8.54 27.27
N ASN A 84 -9.65 7.88 28.41
CA ASN A 84 -8.54 8.07 29.33
C ASN A 84 -7.19 7.97 28.58
N SER A 85 -6.61 9.09 28.16
CA SER A 85 -5.23 9.15 27.66
C SER A 85 -4.30 9.13 28.88
N ALA A 86 -3.93 7.91 29.30
CA ALA A 86 -2.89 7.75 30.30
C ALA A 86 -1.60 8.39 29.76
N GLY A 87 -1.06 9.37 30.48
CA GLY A 87 0.21 10.01 30.12
C GLY A 87 1.35 8.98 30.00
N PRO A 88 2.44 9.33 29.30
CA PRO A 88 3.57 8.42 29.08
C PRO A 88 4.10 7.89 30.42
N SER A 89 4.29 6.57 30.49
CA SER A 89 4.82 5.92 31.69
C SER A 89 6.31 6.23 31.86
N ALA A 90 6.87 6.05 33.07
CA ALA A 90 8.30 6.23 33.31
C ALA A 90 9.18 5.35 32.39
N GLU A 91 8.66 4.17 32.00
CA GLU A 91 9.31 3.28 31.03
C GLU A 91 9.33 3.88 29.61
N ASP A 92 8.25 4.56 29.20
CA ASP A 92 8.17 5.21 27.89
C ASP A 92 9.17 6.36 27.77
N PHE A 93 9.36 7.14 28.85
CA PHE A 93 10.38 8.19 28.89
C PHE A 93 11.80 7.61 28.79
N SER A 94 12.08 6.52 29.50
CA SER A 94 13.39 5.85 29.41
C SER A 94 13.63 5.32 27.99
N ARG A 95 12.64 4.63 27.40
CA ARG A 95 12.72 4.12 26.02
C ARG A 95 12.94 5.24 25.02
N GLN A 96 12.21 6.34 25.14
CA GLN A 96 12.37 7.52 24.31
C GLN A 96 13.78 8.09 24.40
N ALA A 97 14.34 8.22 25.61
CA ALA A 97 15.70 8.69 25.80
C ALA A 97 16.73 7.77 25.12
N HIS A 98 16.55 6.45 25.20
CA HIS A 98 17.44 5.48 24.53
C HIS A 98 17.40 5.63 23.00
N VAL A 99 16.20 5.68 22.41
CA VAL A 99 16.05 5.85 20.95
C VAL A 99 16.63 7.19 20.51
N SER A 100 16.32 8.28 21.22
CA SER A 100 16.88 9.61 20.90
C SER A 100 18.40 9.65 21.04
N ALA A 101 18.98 8.96 22.01
CA ALA A 101 20.43 8.85 22.17
C ALA A 101 21.07 8.08 21.01
N GLU A 102 20.45 6.98 20.56
CA GLU A 102 20.92 6.22 19.40
C GLU A 102 20.85 7.05 18.12
N LEU A 103 19.72 7.72 17.89
CA LEU A 103 19.54 8.62 16.75
C LEU A 103 20.53 9.78 16.77
N SER A 104 21.03 10.21 17.93
CA SER A 104 21.99 11.30 18.07
C SER A 104 23.43 10.96 17.69
N LYS A 105 23.75 9.67 17.45
CA LYS A 105 25.10 9.25 17.04
C LYS A 105 25.42 9.68 15.61
N LYS A 106 26.72 9.90 15.34
CA LYS A 106 27.21 10.24 13.98
C LYS A 106 26.89 9.15 12.96
N VAL A 107 27.11 7.89 13.38
CA VAL A 107 26.73 6.68 12.65
C VAL A 107 25.80 5.90 13.54
N ILE A 108 24.60 5.64 13.06
CA ILE A 108 23.55 4.96 13.82
C ILE A 108 23.79 3.45 13.78
N ASN A 109 23.72 2.80 14.94
CA ASN A 109 23.81 1.35 14.99
C ASN A 109 22.46 0.73 14.59
N MET A 110 22.37 0.27 13.35
CA MET A 110 21.14 -0.35 12.83
C MET A 110 20.70 -1.61 13.58
N LYS A 111 21.61 -2.36 14.20
CA LYS A 111 21.23 -3.53 15.00
C LYS A 111 20.54 -3.12 16.29
N GLU A 112 21.07 -2.11 16.96
CA GLU A 112 20.47 -1.56 18.18
C GLU A 112 19.14 -0.88 17.87
N LEU A 113 19.08 -0.10 16.78
CA LEU A 113 17.86 0.56 16.35
C LEU A 113 16.73 -0.45 16.08
N ARG A 114 17.04 -1.56 15.39
CA ARG A 114 16.09 -2.66 15.15
C ARG A 114 15.65 -3.33 16.44
N SER A 115 16.57 -3.56 17.39
CA SER A 115 16.25 -4.12 18.71
C SER A 115 15.28 -3.23 19.48
N LEU A 116 15.51 -1.92 19.49
CA LEU A 116 14.65 -0.94 20.14
C LEU A 116 13.27 -0.85 19.48
N ALA A 117 13.22 -0.79 18.16
CA ALA A 117 11.96 -0.68 17.42
C ALA A 117 11.11 -1.96 17.46
N LEU A 118 11.73 -3.15 17.63
CA LEU A 118 11.02 -4.41 17.88
C LEU A 118 10.25 -4.41 19.21
N GLN A 119 10.67 -3.60 20.19
CA GLN A 119 10.02 -3.46 21.50
C GLN A 119 8.93 -2.37 21.51
N SER A 120 8.53 -1.86 20.34
CA SER A 120 7.68 -0.69 20.08
C SER A 120 8.36 0.66 20.29
N LEU A 121 8.12 1.59 19.35
CA LEU A 121 8.61 2.96 19.45
C LEU A 121 7.66 3.82 20.30
N PRO A 122 8.19 4.82 21.02
CA PRO A 122 7.37 5.77 21.74
C PRO A 122 6.53 6.59 20.76
N ASP A 123 5.32 6.98 21.18
CA ASP A 123 4.40 7.82 20.40
C ASP A 123 4.82 9.29 20.29
N SER A 124 6.06 9.62 20.64
CA SER A 124 6.58 10.96 20.46
C SER A 124 6.61 11.30 18.96
N PRO A 125 6.03 12.44 18.56
CA PRO A 125 6.07 12.89 17.18
C PRO A 125 7.53 13.05 16.72
N GLY A 126 7.81 12.64 15.48
CA GLY A 126 9.14 12.74 14.83
C GLY A 126 10.06 11.53 14.99
N ILE A 127 10.02 10.80 16.13
CA ILE A 127 10.89 9.62 16.31
C ILE A 127 10.55 8.54 15.29
N ARG A 128 9.26 8.16 15.21
CA ARG A 128 8.79 7.15 14.26
C ARG A 128 9.11 7.53 12.81
N SER A 129 9.00 8.80 12.46
CA SER A 129 9.34 9.33 11.12
C SER A 129 10.80 9.05 10.76
N ILE A 130 11.75 9.40 11.62
CA ILE A 130 13.18 9.17 11.37
C ILE A 130 13.49 7.66 11.37
N VAL A 131 12.96 6.91 12.33
CA VAL A 131 13.24 5.47 12.46
C VAL A 131 12.73 4.70 11.23
N TRP A 132 11.51 4.97 10.77
CA TRP A 132 10.97 4.30 9.58
C TRP A 132 11.77 4.63 8.33
N LYS A 133 12.20 5.88 8.15
CA LYS A 133 13.10 6.27 7.05
C LYS A 133 14.43 5.51 7.07
N LEU A 134 14.97 5.21 8.25
CA LEU A 134 16.20 4.40 8.40
C LEU A 134 15.94 2.91 8.15
N LEU A 135 14.86 2.36 8.69
CA LEU A 135 14.50 0.93 8.54
C LEU A 135 14.14 0.57 7.10
N LEU A 136 13.49 1.48 6.39
CA LEU A 136 13.17 1.38 4.96
C LEU A 136 14.31 1.87 4.06
N GLY A 137 15.54 2.01 4.57
CA GLY A 137 16.72 2.34 3.76
C GLY A 137 16.67 3.67 3.00
N TYR A 138 15.71 4.55 3.33
CA TYR A 138 15.58 5.87 2.70
C TYR A 138 16.67 6.83 3.19
N LEU A 139 16.99 6.76 4.48
CA LEU A 139 18.12 7.47 5.07
C LEU A 139 19.29 6.51 5.31
N PRO A 140 20.53 6.89 4.95
CA PRO A 140 21.70 6.10 5.30
C PRO A 140 21.96 6.16 6.82
N PRO A 141 22.65 5.16 7.41
CA PRO A 141 23.00 5.19 8.84
C PRO A 141 23.92 6.35 9.24
N GLU A 142 24.64 6.94 8.27
CA GLU A 142 25.52 8.08 8.49
C GLU A 142 24.76 9.40 8.39
N ARG A 143 24.69 10.15 9.50
CA ARG A 143 23.91 11.39 9.59
C ARG A 143 24.43 12.54 8.73
N SER A 144 25.73 12.56 8.46
CA SER A 144 26.38 13.61 7.66
C SER A 144 25.81 13.67 6.23
N LEU A 145 25.31 12.53 5.72
CA LEU A 145 24.79 12.37 4.36
C LEU A 145 23.31 12.73 4.22
N TRP A 146 22.56 12.81 5.32
CA TRP A 146 21.09 12.95 5.30
C TRP A 146 20.62 14.17 4.50
N SER A 147 21.22 15.33 4.72
CA SER A 147 20.85 16.56 4.02
C SER A 147 21.01 16.44 2.50
N THR A 148 22.07 15.76 2.05
CA THR A 148 22.36 15.54 0.64
C THR A 148 21.39 14.54 0.03
N GLU A 149 21.18 13.41 0.70
CA GLU A 149 20.27 12.35 0.25
C GLU A 149 18.83 12.86 0.14
N LEU A 150 18.33 13.53 1.19
CA LEU A 150 16.98 14.12 1.21
C LEU A 150 16.80 15.11 0.06
N LYS A 151 17.77 16.03 -0.13
CA LYS A 151 17.69 17.02 -1.23
C LYS A 151 17.65 16.34 -2.60
N GLN A 152 18.47 15.32 -2.80
CA GLN A 152 18.50 14.56 -4.05
C GLN A 152 17.17 13.83 -4.30
N LYS A 153 16.69 13.05 -3.34
CA LYS A 153 15.46 12.27 -3.44
C LYS A 153 14.23 13.17 -3.62
N ARG A 154 14.10 14.24 -2.83
CA ARG A 154 12.99 15.21 -2.94
C ARG A 154 12.99 15.90 -4.31
N SER A 155 14.15 16.25 -4.84
CA SER A 155 14.27 16.81 -6.20
C SER A 155 13.91 15.79 -7.28
N GLN A 156 14.30 14.53 -7.09
CA GLN A 156 13.97 13.44 -8.01
C GLN A 156 12.45 13.17 -8.05
N TYR A 157 11.79 13.10 -6.88
CA TYR A 157 10.33 12.93 -6.83
C TYR A 157 9.61 14.11 -7.47
N LYS A 158 10.08 15.35 -7.22
CA LYS A 158 9.53 16.53 -7.89
C LYS A 158 9.62 16.41 -9.42
N HIS A 159 10.74 15.92 -9.94
CA HIS A 159 10.88 15.66 -11.38
C HIS A 159 9.88 14.62 -11.88
N TYR A 160 9.69 13.51 -11.17
CA TYR A 160 8.66 12.52 -11.53
C TYR A 160 7.27 13.11 -11.53
N LYS A 161 6.93 13.93 -10.54
CA LYS A 161 5.63 14.60 -10.45
C LYS A 161 5.41 15.53 -11.64
N ASP A 162 6.39 16.38 -11.95
CA ASP A 162 6.33 17.33 -13.05
C ASP A 162 6.24 16.63 -14.42
N GLU A 163 6.90 15.48 -14.60
CA GLU A 163 6.88 14.74 -15.87
C GLU A 163 5.60 13.90 -16.03
N LEU A 164 5.20 13.17 -14.99
CA LEU A 164 4.20 12.11 -15.08
C LEU A 164 2.77 12.58 -14.79
N LEU A 165 2.59 13.65 -14.01
CA LEU A 165 1.27 14.16 -13.62
C LEU A 165 0.84 15.41 -14.39
N THR A 166 1.66 15.93 -15.32
CA THR A 166 1.26 17.04 -16.19
C THR A 166 0.05 16.62 -17.04
N SER A 167 -1.02 17.41 -17.05
CA SER A 167 -2.21 17.13 -17.85
C SER A 167 -1.87 17.09 -19.35
N PRO A 168 -2.49 16.23 -20.18
CA PRO A 168 -2.29 16.23 -21.64
C PRO A 168 -2.47 17.61 -22.28
N SER A 169 -3.40 18.41 -21.73
CA SER A 169 -3.61 19.80 -22.11
C SER A 169 -2.38 20.65 -21.85
N GLU A 170 -1.77 20.54 -20.67
CA GLU A 170 -0.54 21.26 -20.33
C GLU A 170 0.68 20.78 -21.13
N ILE A 171 0.76 19.48 -21.46
CA ILE A 171 1.78 18.94 -22.35
C ILE A 171 1.63 19.55 -23.75
N THR A 172 0.41 19.56 -24.29
CA THR A 172 0.08 20.16 -25.58
C THR A 172 0.43 21.66 -25.59
N TRP A 173 0.08 22.38 -24.52
CA TRP A 173 0.43 23.80 -24.36
C TRP A 173 1.95 24.04 -24.27
N LYS A 174 2.69 23.22 -23.52
CA LYS A 174 4.16 23.29 -23.41
C LYS A 174 4.83 23.00 -24.77
N MET A 175 4.29 22.05 -25.55
CA MET A 175 4.76 21.75 -26.91
C MET A 175 4.50 22.91 -27.88
N VAL A 176 3.31 23.52 -27.83
CA VAL A 176 2.95 24.69 -28.65
C VAL A 176 3.84 25.89 -28.31
N ARG A 177 4.15 26.11 -27.03
CA ARG A 177 5.03 27.20 -26.58
C ARG A 177 6.51 26.96 -26.92
N SER A 178 6.97 25.71 -26.88
CA SER A 178 8.37 25.33 -27.18
C SER A 178 8.68 25.29 -28.68
N LYS A 179 7.67 25.19 -29.55
CA LYS A 179 7.84 25.22 -31.01
C LYS A 179 7.96 26.62 -31.61
N GLY A 180 7.98 27.68 -30.78
CA GLY A 180 8.27 29.04 -31.23
C GLY A 180 7.29 29.56 -32.29
N PHE A 181 6.26 30.29 -31.86
CA PHE A 181 5.75 31.36 -32.73
C PHE A 181 6.75 32.53 -32.59
N ASP A 182 7.90 32.38 -33.24
CA ASP A 182 8.80 33.51 -33.48
C ASP A 182 8.08 34.46 -34.44
N ASN A 183 7.89 35.70 -33.98
CA ASN A 183 7.61 36.91 -34.77
C ASN A 183 6.73 36.74 -36.03
N TYR A 184 5.44 37.03 -35.89
CA TYR A 184 4.75 37.77 -36.94
C TYR A 184 4.29 39.12 -36.39
N ASP A 185 4.83 40.13 -37.06
CA ASP A 185 4.73 41.55 -36.84
C ASP A 185 3.30 42.03 -36.54
N LEU A 186 3.18 42.81 -35.46
CA LEU A 186 1.95 43.50 -35.05
C LEU A 186 1.66 44.61 -36.08
N LYS A 187 0.82 44.32 -37.07
CA LYS A 187 0.05 45.35 -37.82
C LYS A 187 -1.08 44.72 -38.64
N SER A 188 -2.24 44.48 -38.03
CA SER A 188 -3.53 44.64 -38.71
C SER A 188 -4.68 44.55 -37.72
N GLU A 189 -5.43 45.64 -37.58
CA GLU A 189 -6.74 45.67 -36.93
C GLU A 189 -7.71 44.78 -37.71
N SER A 190 -8.08 43.61 -37.18
CA SER A 190 -9.42 43.01 -37.32
C SER A 190 -9.48 41.60 -36.75
N ARG A 191 -10.40 41.42 -35.78
CA ARG A 191 -10.91 40.16 -35.19
C ARG A 191 -9.86 39.28 -34.51
N CYS A 192 -9.92 39.28 -33.18
CA CYS A 192 -9.33 38.25 -32.32
C CYS A 192 -10.00 36.89 -32.58
N MET A 193 -9.59 36.21 -33.65
CA MET A 193 -9.81 34.77 -33.82
C MET A 193 -8.70 34.07 -33.04
N LEU A 194 -9.06 33.39 -31.94
CA LEU A 194 -8.12 32.50 -31.24
C LEU A 194 -7.56 31.50 -32.26
N ALA A 195 -6.27 31.58 -32.56
CA ALA A 195 -5.62 30.67 -33.49
C ALA A 195 -5.67 29.26 -32.91
N ARG A 196 -6.53 28.40 -33.48
CA ARG A 196 -6.62 26.99 -33.11
C ARG A 196 -5.34 26.30 -33.58
N SER A 197 -4.49 25.90 -32.64
CA SER A 197 -3.30 25.09 -32.93
C SER A 197 -3.72 23.83 -33.68
N ARG A 198 -3.07 23.51 -34.81
CA ARG A 198 -3.31 22.24 -35.51
C ARG A 198 -2.80 21.09 -34.62
N ILE A 199 -3.73 20.38 -34.00
CA ILE A 199 -3.47 19.08 -33.38
C ILE A 199 -3.19 18.12 -34.54
N THR A 200 -2.06 17.43 -34.52
CA THR A 200 -1.75 16.38 -35.51
C THR A 200 -2.73 15.22 -35.32
N ASP A 201 -3.23 14.59 -36.39
CA ASP A 201 -4.26 13.53 -36.32
C ASP A 201 -3.84 12.32 -35.45
N GLU A 202 -2.53 12.12 -35.26
CA GLU A 202 -1.93 11.12 -34.37
C GLU A 202 -2.07 11.45 -32.86
N ASP A 203 -2.18 12.73 -32.49
CA ASP A 203 -2.25 13.23 -31.10
C ASP A 203 -3.64 13.82 -30.79
N HIS A 204 -4.69 13.20 -31.32
CA HIS A 204 -6.08 13.61 -31.11
C HIS A 204 -6.72 12.86 -29.93
N PRO A 205 -7.65 13.47 -29.15
CA PRO A 205 -8.41 12.78 -28.10
C PRO A 205 -9.26 11.59 -28.55
N LEU A 206 -9.36 11.32 -29.86
CA LEU A 206 -10.06 10.17 -30.43
C LEU A 206 -9.11 9.26 -31.24
N SER A 207 -7.79 9.53 -31.21
CA SER A 207 -6.83 8.71 -31.93
C SER A 207 -6.75 7.33 -31.28
N LEU A 208 -6.87 6.27 -32.10
CA LEU A 208 -6.71 4.89 -31.65
C LEU A 208 -5.23 4.46 -31.60
N GLY A 209 -4.31 5.35 -31.99
CA GLY A 209 -2.87 5.11 -31.99
C GLY A 209 -2.36 4.86 -30.57
N LYS A 210 -1.61 3.77 -30.36
CA LYS A 210 -1.01 3.42 -29.06
C LYS A 210 0.05 4.44 -28.59
N ALA A 211 0.58 5.24 -29.52
CA ALA A 211 1.56 6.29 -29.24
C ALA A 211 0.95 7.64 -28.84
N SER A 212 -0.38 7.80 -28.95
CA SER A 212 -1.07 9.04 -28.62
C SER A 212 -1.02 9.32 -27.12
N ILE A 213 -0.70 10.57 -26.78
CA ILE A 213 -0.75 11.10 -25.40
C ILE A 213 -2.15 10.91 -24.81
N TRP A 214 -3.19 11.08 -25.63
CA TRP A 214 -4.58 10.94 -25.21
C TRP A 214 -4.97 9.48 -24.96
N ASN A 215 -4.52 8.54 -25.79
CA ASN A 215 -4.79 7.11 -25.57
C ASN A 215 -4.14 6.62 -24.26
N THR A 216 -2.90 7.03 -23.99
CA THR A 216 -2.22 6.77 -22.71
C THR A 216 -2.98 7.40 -21.54
N TYR A 217 -3.45 8.65 -21.70
CA TYR A 217 -4.26 9.32 -20.69
C TYR A 217 -5.57 8.58 -20.40
N PHE A 218 -6.30 8.12 -21.42
CA PHE A 218 -7.55 7.37 -21.23
C PHE A 218 -7.34 6.01 -20.59
N GLN A 219 -6.23 5.33 -20.89
CA GLN A 219 -5.85 4.09 -20.20
C GLN A 219 -5.48 4.35 -18.73
N ASP A 220 -4.98 5.54 -18.41
CA ASP A 220 -4.68 5.95 -17.05
C ASP A 220 -5.92 6.47 -16.31
N THR A 221 -6.97 6.93 -17.01
CA THR A 221 -8.22 7.44 -16.39
C THR A 221 -8.83 6.42 -15.44
N GLU A 222 -8.92 5.15 -15.84
CA GLU A 222 -9.48 4.11 -14.96
C GLU A 222 -8.65 3.95 -13.67
N THR A 223 -7.32 3.93 -13.80
CA THR A 223 -6.41 3.88 -12.66
C THR A 223 -6.51 5.13 -11.78
N ILE A 224 -6.63 6.32 -12.39
CA ILE A 224 -6.78 7.60 -11.70
C ILE A 224 -8.08 7.62 -10.89
N GLU A 225 -9.20 7.23 -11.50
CA GLU A 225 -10.49 7.18 -10.83
C GLU A 225 -10.54 6.14 -9.72
N GLN A 226 -9.89 4.99 -9.92
CA GLN A 226 -9.78 3.96 -8.90
C GLN A 226 -9.00 4.47 -7.68
N ILE A 227 -7.84 5.10 -7.90
CA ILE A 227 -7.04 5.72 -6.83
C ILE A 227 -7.85 6.80 -6.13
N ASP A 228 -8.53 7.67 -6.87
CA ASP A 228 -9.33 8.77 -6.31
C ASP A 228 -10.44 8.25 -5.38
N ARG A 229 -11.17 7.19 -5.80
CA ARG A 229 -12.18 6.53 -4.96
C ARG A 229 -11.56 5.88 -3.72
N ASP A 230 -10.44 5.19 -3.88
CA ASP A 230 -9.78 4.47 -2.79
C ASP A 230 -9.18 5.41 -1.74
N VAL A 231 -8.53 6.50 -2.16
CA VAL A 231 -8.00 7.54 -1.26
C VAL A 231 -9.13 8.20 -0.47
N LYS A 232 -10.27 8.53 -1.10
CA LYS A 232 -11.42 9.14 -0.40
C LYS A 232 -12.04 8.26 0.67
N ARG A 233 -11.98 6.93 0.51
CA ARG A 233 -12.51 5.95 1.48
C ARG A 233 -11.45 5.43 2.46
N THR A 234 -10.21 5.92 2.40
CA THR A 234 -9.12 5.46 3.28
C THR A 234 -9.33 6.02 4.69
N HIS A 235 -9.45 5.13 5.69
CA HIS A 235 -9.67 5.47 7.11
C HIS A 235 -10.68 6.62 7.34
N PRO A 236 -11.97 6.43 7.01
CA PRO A 236 -12.99 7.48 7.06
C PRO A 236 -13.21 8.03 8.48
N ASP A 237 -12.90 7.24 9.51
CA ASP A 237 -13.05 7.62 10.92
C ASP A 237 -11.93 8.53 11.43
N ILE A 238 -10.88 8.77 10.64
CA ILE A 238 -9.72 9.55 11.04
C ILE A 238 -9.73 10.91 10.32
N PRO A 239 -9.90 12.03 11.06
CA PRO A 239 -9.99 13.37 10.47
C PRO A 239 -8.80 13.77 9.59
N PHE A 240 -7.61 13.20 9.84
CA PHE A 240 -6.43 13.42 9.01
C PHE A 240 -6.65 13.05 7.53
N PHE A 241 -7.44 12.00 7.26
CA PHE A 241 -7.71 11.50 5.92
C PHE A 241 -9.04 11.99 5.35
N SER A 242 -10.09 12.14 6.18
CA SER A 242 -11.47 12.30 5.69
C SER A 242 -12.14 13.65 6.04
N ALA A 243 -11.52 14.50 6.86
CA ALA A 243 -12.16 15.75 7.26
C ALA A 243 -12.38 16.69 6.06
N GLU A 244 -13.40 17.56 6.15
CA GLU A 244 -13.66 18.59 5.14
C GLU A 244 -12.69 19.79 5.24
N SER A 245 -11.56 19.64 5.93
CA SER A 245 -10.55 20.68 6.09
C SER A 245 -9.67 20.80 4.83
N SER A 246 -9.06 21.97 4.61
CA SER A 246 -8.06 22.15 3.55
C SER A 246 -6.85 21.23 3.77
N PHE A 247 -6.50 20.96 5.03
CA PHE A 247 -5.41 20.07 5.40
C PHE A 247 -5.66 18.62 4.96
N ALA A 248 -6.84 18.06 5.28
CA ALA A 248 -7.20 16.70 4.88
C ALA A 248 -7.31 16.55 3.35
N ARG A 249 -7.87 17.55 2.65
CA ARG A 249 -7.85 17.55 1.16
C ARG A 249 -6.43 17.58 0.59
N SER A 250 -5.54 18.37 1.18
CA SER A 250 -4.12 18.38 0.79
C SER A 250 -3.46 17.02 1.03
N ASN A 251 -3.80 16.33 2.12
CA ASN A 251 -3.27 15.00 2.43
C ASN A 251 -3.75 13.95 1.42
N GLN A 252 -5.06 13.95 1.09
CA GLN A 252 -5.63 13.09 0.05
C GLN A 252 -4.95 13.32 -1.30
N GLU A 253 -4.73 14.58 -1.68
CA GLU A 253 -4.07 14.94 -2.93
C GLU A 253 -2.61 14.46 -2.96
N SER A 254 -1.87 14.60 -1.87
CA SER A 254 -0.51 14.05 -1.76
C SER A 254 -0.49 12.52 -1.88
N MET A 255 -1.40 11.81 -1.21
CA MET A 255 -1.51 10.34 -1.33
C MET A 255 -1.86 9.90 -2.75
N LYS A 256 -2.80 10.60 -3.40
CA LYS A 256 -3.17 10.36 -4.80
C LYS A 256 -1.96 10.55 -5.72
N ASN A 257 -1.21 11.64 -5.55
CA ASN A 257 -0.01 11.91 -6.34
C ASN A 257 1.04 10.80 -6.18
N ILE A 258 1.29 10.34 -4.96
CA ILE A 258 2.23 9.23 -4.69
C ILE A 258 1.81 7.97 -5.44
N LEU A 259 0.54 7.56 -5.31
CA LEU A 259 0.01 6.35 -5.94
C LEU A 259 0.01 6.44 -7.47
N LEU A 260 -0.28 7.63 -8.02
CA LEU A 260 -0.25 7.87 -9.47
C LEU A 260 1.18 7.80 -10.03
N VAL A 261 2.13 8.45 -9.38
CA VAL A 261 3.54 8.39 -9.77
C VAL A 261 4.03 6.95 -9.70
N PHE A 262 3.69 6.22 -8.64
CA PHE A 262 4.01 4.80 -8.51
C PHE A 262 3.44 3.97 -9.66
N ALA A 263 2.14 4.10 -9.95
CA ALA A 263 1.47 3.33 -10.99
C ALA A 263 2.05 3.59 -12.38
N LYS A 264 2.40 4.86 -12.68
CA LYS A 264 3.00 5.25 -13.96
C LYS A 264 4.43 4.74 -14.13
N LEU A 265 5.22 4.73 -13.06
CA LEU A 265 6.59 4.20 -13.07
C LEU A 265 6.62 2.67 -13.12
N ASN A 266 5.60 1.99 -12.60
CA ASN A 266 5.55 0.53 -12.47
C ASN A 266 4.45 -0.09 -13.35
N GLN A 267 4.54 0.06 -14.68
CA GLN A 267 3.50 -0.40 -15.63
C GLN A 267 3.20 -1.91 -15.58
N GLY A 268 4.10 -2.73 -15.04
CA GLY A 268 3.87 -4.16 -14.85
C GLY A 268 2.89 -4.52 -13.73
N ILE A 269 2.78 -3.68 -12.71
CA ILE A 269 1.92 -3.90 -11.52
C ILE A 269 0.80 -2.87 -11.48
N ARG A 270 1.13 -1.62 -11.81
CA ARG A 270 0.28 -0.44 -11.71
C ARG A 270 -0.26 -0.30 -10.28
N TYR A 271 -1.42 0.32 -10.14
CA TYR A 271 -2.12 0.40 -8.86
C TYR A 271 -2.97 -0.85 -8.64
N VAL A 272 -2.87 -1.42 -7.44
CA VAL A 272 -3.76 -2.49 -6.98
C VAL A 272 -4.50 -2.01 -5.74
N GLN A 273 -5.82 -2.24 -5.71
CA GLN A 273 -6.66 -1.88 -4.58
C GLN A 273 -6.09 -2.44 -3.27
N GLY A 274 -5.95 -1.57 -2.26
CA GLY A 274 -5.30 -1.90 -0.98
C GLY A 274 -3.93 -1.25 -0.81
N MET A 275 -3.26 -0.83 -1.90
CA MET A 275 -2.03 -0.04 -1.82
C MET A 275 -2.22 1.29 -1.09
N ASN A 276 -3.42 1.88 -1.17
CA ASN A 276 -3.81 3.07 -0.41
C ASN A 276 -3.72 2.84 1.12
N GLU A 277 -4.09 1.65 1.60
CA GLU A 277 -4.04 1.27 3.02
C GLU A 277 -2.60 1.10 3.50
N ILE A 278 -1.70 0.64 2.64
CA ILE A 278 -0.26 0.50 2.94
C ILE A 278 0.42 1.87 2.95
N LEU A 279 0.03 2.77 2.04
CA LEU A 279 0.59 4.12 2.01
C LEU A 279 0.17 4.96 3.22
N ALA A 280 -1.06 4.77 3.71
CA ALA A 280 -1.65 5.62 4.76
C ALA A 280 -0.82 5.70 6.05
N PRO A 281 -0.35 4.59 6.66
CA PRO A 281 0.55 4.62 7.81
C PRO A 281 1.83 5.43 7.58
N ILE A 282 2.51 5.19 6.45
CA ILE A 282 3.78 5.86 6.11
C ILE A 282 3.57 7.37 5.98
N PHE A 283 2.57 7.75 5.19
CA PHE A 283 2.27 9.16 4.93
C PHE A 283 1.83 9.88 6.21
N TYR A 284 0.98 9.26 7.03
CA TYR A 284 0.56 9.82 8.31
C TYR A 284 1.74 10.11 9.24
N VAL A 285 2.65 9.15 9.39
CA VAL A 285 3.83 9.29 10.26
C VAL A 285 4.72 10.44 9.79
N PHE A 286 4.95 10.59 8.49
CA PHE A 286 5.84 11.64 7.96
C PHE A 286 5.17 13.01 7.90
N ARG A 287 3.86 13.07 7.66
CA ARG A 287 3.13 14.35 7.60
C ARG A 287 2.90 14.98 8.96
N ASN A 288 2.83 14.18 10.02
CA ASN A 288 2.74 14.64 11.40
C ASN A 288 4.11 14.78 12.10
N ASP A 289 5.21 14.86 11.31
CA ASP A 289 6.53 15.17 11.84
C ASP A 289 6.54 16.59 12.45
N PRO A 290 7.10 16.79 13.66
CA PRO A 290 7.16 18.10 14.30
C PRO A 290 8.07 19.09 13.57
N ASP A 291 8.99 18.61 12.72
CA ASP A 291 9.81 19.45 11.86
C ASP A 291 9.03 19.87 10.59
N GLU A 292 8.90 21.18 10.38
CA GLU A 292 8.14 21.75 9.25
C GLU A 292 8.78 21.42 7.89
N ASP A 293 10.12 21.35 7.80
CA ASP A 293 10.79 20.96 6.56
C ASP A 293 10.50 19.49 6.22
N SER A 294 10.52 18.61 7.21
CA SER A 294 10.20 17.19 7.04
C SER A 294 8.73 16.97 6.70
N SER A 295 7.80 17.60 7.40
CA SER A 295 6.36 17.45 7.15
C SER A 295 5.90 18.05 5.82
N SER A 296 6.52 19.15 5.36
CA SER A 296 6.25 19.75 4.05
C SER A 296 6.72 18.87 2.88
N HIS A 297 7.79 18.10 3.07
CA HIS A 297 8.30 17.13 2.09
C HIS A 297 7.82 15.69 2.31
N ALA A 298 6.86 15.48 3.22
CA ALA A 298 6.33 14.17 3.55
C ALA A 298 5.84 13.37 2.32
N GLU A 299 5.32 14.06 1.29
CA GLU A 299 4.88 13.42 0.05
C GLU A 299 6.04 12.69 -0.66
N ALA A 300 7.17 13.37 -0.84
CA ALA A 300 8.34 12.81 -1.50
C ALA A 300 9.00 11.71 -0.65
N ASP A 301 9.14 11.95 0.65
CA ASP A 301 9.74 11.00 1.59
C ASP A 301 8.88 9.71 1.68
N ALA A 302 7.54 9.85 1.70
CA ALA A 302 6.60 8.73 1.72
C ALA A 302 6.65 7.92 0.43
N PHE A 303 6.78 8.56 -0.74
CA PHE A 303 6.89 7.86 -2.03
C PHE A 303 8.05 6.86 -2.04
N PHE A 304 9.26 7.28 -1.66
CA PHE A 304 10.42 6.38 -1.69
C PHE A 304 10.32 5.26 -0.64
N CYS A 305 9.85 5.59 0.57
CA CYS A 305 9.64 4.59 1.62
C CYS A 305 8.56 3.56 1.22
N PHE A 306 7.49 4.01 0.58
CA PHE A 306 6.43 3.17 0.05
C PHE A 306 6.93 2.23 -1.07
N VAL A 307 7.70 2.77 -2.02
CA VAL A 307 8.34 1.99 -3.10
C VAL A 307 9.27 0.92 -2.52
N GLU A 308 10.12 1.30 -1.56
CA GLU A 308 11.04 0.34 -0.93
C GLU A 308 10.28 -0.77 -0.21
N LEU A 309 9.27 -0.42 0.59
CA LEU A 309 8.44 -1.40 1.29
C LEU A 309 7.77 -2.36 0.29
N LEU A 310 7.10 -1.82 -0.73
CA LEU A 310 6.43 -2.65 -1.74
C LEU A 310 7.38 -3.48 -2.57
N SER A 311 8.64 -3.10 -2.72
CA SER A 311 9.62 -3.90 -3.47
C SER A 311 9.78 -5.31 -2.88
N GLY A 312 9.72 -5.44 -1.55
CA GLY A 312 9.77 -6.72 -0.83
C GLY A 312 8.48 -7.55 -0.94
N PHE A 313 7.36 -6.93 -1.33
CA PHE A 313 6.04 -7.56 -1.48
C PHE A 313 5.55 -7.56 -2.92
N ARG A 314 6.39 -7.16 -3.87
CA ARG A 314 6.05 -6.92 -5.27
C ARG A 314 5.32 -8.10 -5.90
N ASP A 315 5.85 -9.29 -5.68
CA ASP A 315 5.38 -10.51 -6.32
C ASP A 315 3.98 -10.92 -5.84
N PHE A 316 3.48 -10.34 -4.74
CA PHE A 316 2.11 -10.54 -4.25
C PHE A 316 1.06 -9.76 -5.04
N TYR A 317 1.49 -8.75 -5.80
CA TYR A 317 0.61 -7.93 -6.65
C TYR A 317 0.69 -8.32 -8.13
N CYS A 318 1.54 -9.29 -8.47
CA CYS A 318 1.69 -9.81 -9.82
C CYS A 318 0.91 -11.12 -9.95
N GLN A 319 -0.27 -11.06 -10.57
CA GLN A 319 -1.17 -12.22 -10.70
C GLN A 319 -0.49 -13.44 -11.36
N GLN A 320 0.46 -13.21 -12.26
CA GLN A 320 1.21 -14.28 -12.94
C GLN A 320 2.10 -15.06 -11.96
N LEU A 321 2.51 -14.44 -10.85
CA LEU A 321 3.37 -15.01 -9.84
C LEU A 321 2.58 -15.63 -8.68
N ASP A 322 1.24 -15.56 -8.64
CA ASP A 322 0.43 -16.08 -7.53
C ASP A 322 0.74 -17.53 -7.14
N ASN A 323 1.01 -18.39 -8.15
CA ASN A 323 1.34 -19.81 -7.97
C ASN A 323 2.83 -20.10 -7.84
N SER A 324 3.68 -19.08 -7.95
CA SER A 324 5.13 -19.23 -7.85
C SER A 324 5.59 -19.35 -6.39
N VAL A 325 6.83 -19.79 -6.21
CA VAL A 325 7.46 -19.90 -4.87
C VAL A 325 7.64 -18.54 -4.17
N VAL A 326 7.63 -17.45 -4.94
CA VAL A 326 7.71 -16.07 -4.43
C VAL A 326 6.34 -15.38 -4.32
N GLY A 327 5.28 -16.05 -4.79
CA GLY A 327 3.93 -15.50 -4.82
C GLY A 327 3.19 -15.56 -3.49
N ILE A 328 2.02 -14.92 -3.47
CA ILE A 328 1.16 -14.85 -2.29
C ILE A 328 0.72 -16.22 -1.77
N ARG A 329 0.48 -17.21 -2.64
CA ARG A 329 0.09 -18.57 -2.19
C ARG A 329 1.23 -19.27 -1.46
N SER A 330 2.47 -19.02 -1.86
CA SER A 330 3.64 -19.51 -1.14
C SER A 330 3.71 -18.90 0.25
N ALA A 331 3.53 -17.58 0.39
CA ALA A 331 3.49 -16.92 1.70
C ALA A 331 2.37 -17.46 2.61
N ILE A 332 1.16 -17.67 2.08
CA ILE A 332 0.04 -18.28 2.81
C ILE A 332 0.38 -19.72 3.24
N THR A 333 1.04 -20.49 2.36
CA THR A 333 1.49 -21.85 2.68
C THR A 333 2.55 -21.83 3.78
N ARG A 334 3.49 -20.88 3.76
CA ARG A 334 4.48 -20.67 4.82
C ARG A 334 3.81 -20.35 6.15
N LEU A 335 2.78 -19.50 6.17
CA LEU A 335 1.97 -19.26 7.38
C LEU A 335 1.35 -20.55 7.90
N SER A 336 0.69 -21.32 7.03
CA SER A 336 0.10 -22.62 7.40
C SER A 336 1.14 -23.57 8.02
N GLN A 337 2.33 -23.66 7.42
CA GLN A 337 3.43 -24.47 7.94
C GLN A 337 3.94 -23.98 9.30
N LEU A 338 4.02 -22.66 9.52
CA LEU A 338 4.39 -22.09 10.83
C LEU A 338 3.37 -22.48 11.90
N VAL A 339 2.07 -22.38 11.60
CA VAL A 339 1.01 -22.80 12.53
C VAL A 339 1.13 -24.29 12.82
N ARG A 340 1.34 -25.13 11.81
CA ARG A 340 1.54 -26.57 11.99
C ARG A 340 2.73 -26.88 12.90
N LYS A 341 3.85 -26.17 12.74
CA LYS A 341 5.06 -26.35 13.54
C LYS A 341 4.84 -25.96 15.00
N HIS A 342 4.10 -24.88 15.27
CA HIS A 342 3.91 -24.37 16.64
C HIS A 342 2.69 -24.95 17.35
N ASP A 343 1.65 -25.32 16.62
CA ASP A 343 0.37 -25.80 17.14
C ASP A 343 -0.31 -26.75 16.14
N GLU A 344 0.18 -27.99 16.09
CA GLU A 344 -0.30 -28.99 15.13
C GLU A 344 -1.79 -29.34 15.34
N GLU A 345 -2.28 -29.29 16.57
CA GLU A 345 -3.69 -29.52 16.89
C GLU A 345 -4.58 -28.43 16.28
N LEU A 346 -4.22 -27.16 16.47
CA LEU A 346 -4.92 -26.03 15.87
C LEU A 346 -4.89 -26.11 14.34
N TRP A 347 -3.72 -26.40 13.77
CA TRP A 347 -3.57 -26.55 12.33
C TRP A 347 -4.48 -27.66 11.76
N ARG A 348 -4.47 -28.86 12.37
CA ARG A 348 -5.35 -29.96 11.96
C ARG A 348 -6.82 -29.58 12.07
N HIS A 349 -7.22 -28.89 13.14
CA HIS A 349 -8.61 -28.47 13.32
C HIS A 349 -9.06 -27.48 12.25
N LEU A 350 -8.22 -26.51 11.90
CA LEU A 350 -8.55 -25.53 10.87
C LEU A 350 -8.61 -26.15 9.48
N GLU A 351 -7.57 -26.88 9.06
CA GLU A 351 -7.47 -27.36 7.68
C GLU A 351 -8.22 -28.67 7.42
N ILE A 352 -8.23 -29.60 8.38
CA ILE A 352 -8.78 -30.95 8.18
C ILE A 352 -10.20 -31.02 8.74
N THR A 353 -10.39 -30.65 10.01
CA THR A 353 -11.69 -30.80 10.70
C THR A 353 -12.73 -29.80 10.19
N THR A 354 -12.40 -28.51 10.24
CA THR A 354 -13.33 -27.44 9.87
C THR A 354 -13.19 -27.00 8.41
N LYS A 355 -12.12 -27.40 7.72
CA LYS A 355 -11.84 -27.08 6.30
C LYS A 355 -11.80 -25.58 6.00
N VAL A 356 -11.37 -24.79 6.98
CA VAL A 356 -11.10 -23.35 6.83
C VAL A 356 -9.78 -23.18 6.08
N ASN A 357 -9.87 -22.91 4.79
CA ASN A 357 -8.69 -22.66 3.96
C ASN A 357 -7.99 -21.34 4.39
N PRO A 358 -6.67 -21.35 4.67
CA PRO A 358 -5.90 -20.15 4.99
C PRO A 358 -6.09 -18.98 4.02
N GLN A 359 -6.33 -19.24 2.74
CA GLN A 359 -6.54 -18.22 1.73
C GLN A 359 -7.72 -17.28 2.04
N PHE A 360 -8.76 -17.75 2.73
CA PHE A 360 -9.98 -16.95 2.99
C PHE A 360 -9.83 -15.88 4.09
N TYR A 361 -8.76 -15.95 4.89
CA TYR A 361 -8.45 -14.93 5.90
C TYR A 361 -7.06 -14.36 5.71
N ALA A 362 -6.04 -15.19 5.48
CA ALA A 362 -4.64 -14.77 5.45
C ALA A 362 -4.27 -13.97 4.20
N PHE A 363 -5.02 -14.11 3.09
CA PHE A 363 -4.76 -13.33 1.89
C PHE A 363 -4.81 -11.83 2.18
N ARG A 364 -5.88 -11.36 2.85
CA ARG A 364 -6.03 -9.94 3.23
C ARG A 364 -4.99 -9.53 4.27
N TRP A 365 -4.76 -10.39 5.28
CA TRP A 365 -3.79 -10.14 6.35
C TRP A 365 -2.40 -9.85 5.78
N ILE A 366 -1.95 -10.66 4.83
CA ILE A 366 -0.62 -10.58 4.24
C ILE A 366 -0.54 -9.46 3.18
N THR A 367 -1.49 -9.40 2.26
CA THR A 367 -1.44 -8.41 1.14
C THR A 367 -1.66 -6.98 1.59
N LEU A 368 -2.25 -6.74 2.76
CA LEU A 368 -2.45 -5.40 3.32
C LEU A 368 -1.60 -5.14 4.57
N LEU A 369 -0.63 -6.02 4.89
CA LEU A 369 0.25 -5.87 6.06
C LEU A 369 -0.53 -5.56 7.36
N LEU A 370 -1.64 -6.29 7.56
CA LEU A 370 -2.53 -6.21 8.72
C LEU A 370 -3.27 -4.88 8.94
N THR A 371 -3.21 -3.92 8.00
CA THR A 371 -3.81 -2.57 8.16
C THR A 371 -5.33 -2.58 8.36
N GLN A 372 -6.01 -3.65 7.96
CA GLN A 372 -7.45 -3.83 8.13
C GLN A 372 -7.84 -4.81 9.25
N GLU A 373 -6.89 -5.37 10.01
CA GLU A 373 -7.20 -6.24 11.17
C GLU A 373 -7.18 -5.49 12.50
N PHE A 374 -6.42 -4.41 12.57
CA PHE A 374 -6.18 -3.66 13.79
C PHE A 374 -6.58 -2.20 13.60
N SER A 375 -6.73 -1.47 14.71
CA SER A 375 -6.95 -0.02 14.63
C SER A 375 -5.73 0.65 13.97
N PHE A 376 -5.92 1.83 13.40
CA PHE A 376 -4.84 2.54 12.71
C PHE A 376 -3.60 2.76 13.58
N PHE A 377 -3.80 3.14 14.84
CA PHE A 377 -2.70 3.39 15.78
C PHE A 377 -2.02 2.09 16.24
N ASP A 378 -2.78 1.01 16.42
CA ASP A 378 -2.24 -0.32 16.67
C ASP A 378 -1.39 -0.80 15.48
N CYS A 379 -1.81 -0.50 14.26
CA CYS A 379 -1.05 -0.82 13.05
C CYS A 379 0.32 -0.13 13.04
N LEU A 380 0.44 1.11 13.50
CA LEU A 380 1.74 1.79 13.61
C LEU A 380 2.70 1.02 14.53
N HIS A 381 2.21 0.51 15.66
CA HIS A 381 3.00 -0.27 16.61
C HIS A 381 3.39 -1.65 16.06
N ILE A 382 2.49 -2.30 15.33
CA ILE A 382 2.79 -3.54 14.60
C ILE A 382 3.87 -3.29 13.55
N TRP A 383 3.79 -2.16 12.85
CA TRP A 383 4.72 -1.79 11.80
C TRP A 383 6.11 -1.42 12.34
N ASP A 384 6.20 -0.85 13.54
CA ASP A 384 7.49 -0.66 14.23
C ASP A 384 8.24 -2.01 14.34
N ALA A 385 7.56 -3.09 14.71
CA ALA A 385 8.15 -4.42 14.77
C ALA A 385 8.41 -5.02 13.38
N LEU A 386 7.45 -4.91 12.46
CA LEU A 386 7.51 -5.46 11.11
C LEU A 386 8.70 -4.90 10.32
N LEU A 387 8.92 -3.59 10.36
CA LEU A 387 10.03 -2.93 9.66
C LEU A 387 11.40 -3.18 10.32
N SER A 388 11.41 -3.60 11.58
CA SER A 388 12.63 -3.80 12.35
C SER A 388 13.28 -5.15 12.14
N ASP A 389 12.57 -6.13 11.59
CA ASP A 389 13.07 -7.49 11.47
C ASP A 389 14.32 -7.55 10.56
N PRO A 390 15.48 -8.05 11.06
CA PRO A 390 16.66 -8.25 10.24
C PRO A 390 16.47 -9.26 9.10
N GLU A 391 15.56 -10.23 9.24
CA GLU A 391 15.25 -11.21 8.18
C GLU A 391 14.27 -10.64 7.14
N GLY A 392 13.64 -9.51 7.48
CA GLY A 392 12.81 -8.72 6.59
C GLY A 392 11.32 -8.67 7.02
N PRO A 393 10.56 -7.71 6.45
CA PRO A 393 9.15 -7.49 6.76
C PRO A 393 8.24 -8.72 6.72
N LEU A 394 8.47 -9.62 5.75
CA LEU A 394 7.63 -10.80 5.55
C LEU A 394 7.76 -11.80 6.72
N GLU A 395 8.96 -12.00 7.26
CA GLU A 395 9.18 -12.98 8.34
C GLU A 395 8.47 -12.54 9.62
N SER A 396 8.61 -11.27 10.00
CA SER A 396 7.88 -10.72 11.13
C SER A 396 6.37 -10.74 10.90
N LEU A 397 5.91 -10.41 9.69
CA LEU A 397 4.48 -10.47 9.35
C LEU A 397 3.91 -11.88 9.52
N LEU A 398 4.59 -12.90 8.99
CA LEU A 398 4.16 -14.29 9.13
C LEU A 398 4.19 -14.75 10.60
N GLY A 399 5.19 -14.33 11.37
CA GLY A 399 5.26 -14.58 12.81
C GLY A 399 4.11 -13.95 13.59
N ILE A 400 3.73 -12.72 13.25
CA ILE A 400 2.59 -12.02 13.86
C ILE A 400 1.27 -12.70 13.46
N CYS A 401 1.07 -13.04 12.18
CA CYS A 401 -0.09 -13.80 11.73
C CYS A 401 -0.22 -15.16 12.44
N CYS A 402 0.90 -15.86 12.67
CA CYS A 402 0.90 -17.11 13.43
C CYS A 402 0.52 -16.87 14.90
N ALA A 403 1.06 -15.83 15.54
CA ALA A 403 0.70 -15.45 16.90
C ALA A 403 -0.79 -15.08 17.03
N MET A 404 -1.34 -14.38 16.03
CA MET A 404 -2.77 -14.06 15.98
C MET A 404 -3.63 -15.32 16.09
N LEU A 405 -3.31 -16.36 15.32
CA LEU A 405 -4.04 -17.64 15.34
C LEU A 405 -3.90 -18.35 16.70
N VAL A 406 -2.69 -18.39 17.25
CA VAL A 406 -2.42 -19.04 18.55
C VAL A 406 -3.16 -18.33 19.69
N LEU A 407 -3.25 -17.01 19.68
CA LEU A 407 -3.94 -16.24 20.73
C LEU A 407 -5.45 -16.53 20.79
N VAL A 408 -6.08 -16.78 19.64
CA VAL A 408 -7.51 -17.13 19.58
C VAL A 408 -7.77 -18.63 19.52
N ARG A 409 -6.74 -19.47 19.69
CA ARG A 409 -6.81 -20.94 19.60
C ARG A 409 -8.03 -21.54 20.30
N ARG A 410 -8.28 -21.17 21.56
CA ARG A 410 -9.39 -21.74 22.35
C ARG A 410 -10.74 -21.56 21.68
N ARG A 411 -10.96 -20.40 21.03
CA ARG A 411 -12.19 -20.10 20.29
C ARG A 411 -12.25 -20.85 18.97
N LEU A 412 -11.11 -20.99 18.28
CA LEU A 412 -11.01 -21.71 17.01
C LEU A 412 -11.27 -23.21 17.16
N ILE A 413 -10.71 -23.84 18.20
CA ILE A 413 -10.91 -25.27 18.49
C ILE A 413 -12.38 -25.55 18.84
N ALA A 414 -13.02 -24.67 19.59
CA ALA A 414 -14.42 -24.82 19.96
C ALA A 414 -15.40 -24.48 18.80
N GLY A 415 -14.94 -23.73 17.80
CA GLY A 415 -15.75 -23.24 16.69
C GLY A 415 -15.84 -24.19 15.50
N ASP A 416 -16.93 -24.03 14.75
CA ASP A 416 -17.16 -24.66 13.44
C ASP A 416 -16.64 -23.77 12.28
N PHE A 417 -16.82 -24.22 11.03
CA PHE A 417 -16.37 -23.48 9.84
C PHE A 417 -16.84 -22.03 9.84
N THR A 418 -18.14 -21.80 10.05
CA THR A 418 -18.75 -20.46 10.00
C THR A 418 -18.24 -19.56 11.11
N SER A 419 -18.20 -20.06 12.35
CA SER A 419 -17.72 -19.30 13.50
C SER A 419 -16.24 -18.94 13.36
N ASN A 420 -15.42 -19.89 12.90
CA ASN A 420 -13.99 -19.68 12.68
C ASN A 420 -13.74 -18.69 11.55
N MET A 421 -14.46 -18.79 10.44
CA MET A 421 -14.34 -17.83 9.33
C MET A 421 -14.69 -16.41 9.79
N LYS A 422 -15.81 -16.25 10.50
CA LYS A 422 -16.24 -14.95 11.01
C LYS A 422 -15.22 -14.37 11.99
N LEU A 423 -14.67 -15.19 12.87
CA LEU A 423 -13.65 -14.80 13.85
C LEU A 423 -12.35 -14.33 13.17
N LEU A 424 -11.90 -15.03 12.13
CA LEU A 424 -10.65 -14.70 11.44
C LEU A 424 -10.81 -13.52 10.48
N GLN A 425 -11.98 -13.32 9.89
CA GLN A 425 -12.25 -12.14 9.06
C GLN A 425 -12.51 -10.87 9.89
N HIS A 426 -12.91 -11.02 11.16
CA HIS A 426 -13.13 -9.93 12.11
C HIS A 426 -12.37 -10.22 13.40
N TYR A 427 -11.05 -10.06 13.33
CA TYR A 427 -10.16 -10.40 14.43
C TYR A 427 -10.51 -9.58 15.69
N PRO A 428 -10.54 -10.19 16.89
CA PRO A 428 -10.91 -9.50 18.11
C PRO A 428 -9.84 -8.48 18.52
N THR A 429 -10.28 -7.43 19.23
CA THR A 429 -9.36 -6.48 19.85
C THR A 429 -8.39 -7.21 20.77
N THR A 430 -7.10 -6.91 20.60
CA THR A 430 -6.00 -7.63 21.24
C THR A 430 -4.95 -6.64 21.70
N ASN A 431 -4.33 -6.91 22.86
CA ASN A 431 -3.21 -6.11 23.32
C ASN A 431 -1.99 -6.33 22.40
N ILE A 432 -1.55 -5.27 21.72
CA ILE A 432 -0.50 -5.33 20.70
C ILE A 432 0.85 -5.73 21.30
N SER A 433 1.21 -5.21 22.47
CA SER A 433 2.45 -5.58 23.16
C SER A 433 2.49 -7.09 23.47
N HIS A 434 1.38 -7.66 23.91
CA HIS A 434 1.27 -9.10 24.15
C HIS A 434 1.31 -9.90 22.84
N LEU A 435 0.66 -9.42 21.77
CA LEU A 435 0.72 -10.04 20.44
C LEU A 435 2.16 -10.10 19.92
N LEU A 436 2.88 -8.98 19.96
CA LEU A 436 4.27 -8.90 19.52
C LEU A 436 5.20 -9.74 20.40
N TYR A 437 4.96 -9.80 21.72
CA TYR A 437 5.69 -10.70 22.61
C TYR A 437 5.52 -12.17 22.23
N VAL A 438 4.27 -12.59 21.96
CA VAL A 438 3.99 -13.97 21.52
C VAL A 438 4.64 -14.26 20.16
N ALA A 439 4.54 -13.34 19.19
CA ALA A 439 5.18 -13.47 17.88
C ALA A 439 6.69 -13.66 18.00
N ASN A 440 7.36 -12.82 18.79
CA ASN A 440 8.79 -12.93 19.04
C ASN A 440 9.17 -14.24 19.72
N LYS A 441 8.38 -14.70 20.71
CA LYS A 441 8.61 -15.97 21.40
C LYS A 441 8.46 -17.18 20.48
N LEU A 442 7.49 -17.16 19.56
CA LEU A 442 7.33 -18.21 18.55
C LEU A 442 8.55 -18.24 17.62
N ARG A 443 9.04 -17.07 17.20
CA ARG A 443 10.23 -16.94 16.36
C ARG A 443 11.52 -17.43 17.05
N SER A 444 11.75 -17.11 18.33
CA SER A 444 12.95 -17.59 19.05
C SER A 444 13.02 -19.12 19.15
N LYS A 445 11.87 -19.81 19.16
CA LYS A 445 11.80 -21.28 19.10
C LYS A 445 12.11 -21.86 17.71
N MET A 446 12.36 -21.03 16.69
CA MET A 446 12.81 -21.45 15.37
C MET A 446 14.32 -21.42 15.20
N LEU A 447 15.03 -20.59 15.98
CA LEU A 447 16.49 -20.39 15.91
C LEU A 447 17.29 -21.31 16.85
N VAL A 448 16.57 -22.14 17.62
CA VAL A 448 17.10 -23.24 18.44
C VAL A 448 16.52 -24.53 17.89
#